data_AF-A0A8J7QLG5-F1
#
_entry.id   AF-A0A8J7QLG5-F1
#
_cell.length_a   1.000
_cell.length_b   1.000
_cell.length_c   1.000
_cell.angle_alpha   90.00
_cell.angle_beta   90.00
_cell.angle_gamma   90.00
#
_symmetry.space_group_name_H-M   'P 1'
#
loop_
_entity.id
_entity.type
_entity.pdbx_description
1 polymer ?
#
loop_
_entity_poly.entity_id
_entity_poly.type
_entity_poly.pdbx_seq_one_letter_code
_entity_poly.pdbx_strand_id
1 'polypeptide(L)'
;MKRIAIIILLTAVLLPAMAQEKVNDTSTRKERNYIREGNGYYEEKRFADAEVAYRKALEENAASEIAMYNLATSLIRQSGSANPNEGNNPMAEAQSLLQTVAQSARDISVAENAFYNLGNMAFNQQQYDQAINMYKGALRKNPDNDKARENLRLAQLKRQEQQQNQDKDQNKDQDKQDQDKDQQQQQQNQDQNKDQDKQNQNQNQNKQDEQKQQPPQQQQGGISDANADKILKAMENEENATRRKVQEMKKKEAGAAGRPTGKQW
;
A
#
# COMPACT_ATOMS: atom_id res chain seq x y z
N MET A 1 61.86 39.89 30.64
CA MET A 1 61.31 39.62 31.99
C MET A 1 60.13 40.57 32.18
N LYS A 2 58.85 40.21 32.28
CA LYS A 2 58.18 39.05 32.89
C LYS A 2 56.75 38.88 32.28
N ARG A 3 56.41 37.61 32.03
CA ARG A 3 55.14 36.87 32.25
C ARG A 3 53.82 37.34 31.59
N ILE A 4 53.50 36.64 30.49
CA ILE A 4 52.17 36.47 29.90
C ILE A 4 51.31 35.61 30.84
N ALA A 5 50.13 36.08 31.23
CA ALA A 5 49.13 35.28 31.94
C ALA A 5 48.06 34.83 30.93
N ILE A 6 48.12 33.55 30.53
CA ILE A 6 47.08 32.90 29.74
C ILE A 6 46.06 32.33 30.74
N ILE A 7 44.85 32.89 30.76
CA ILE A 7 43.72 32.35 31.52
C ILE A 7 43.08 31.26 30.65
N ILE A 8 43.38 30.00 30.97
CA ILE A 8 42.72 28.84 30.38
C ILE A 8 41.43 28.61 31.17
N LEU A 9 40.30 29.05 30.60
CA LEU A 9 38.97 28.79 31.13
C LEU A 9 38.59 27.35 30.74
N LEU A 10 38.75 26.41 31.68
CA LEU A 10 38.39 25.00 31.51
C LEU A 10 36.89 24.84 31.75
N THR A 11 36.08 24.93 30.69
CA THR A 11 34.65 24.62 30.75
C THR A 11 34.47 23.10 30.68
N ALA A 12 34.17 22.50 31.83
CA ALA A 12 33.75 21.11 31.89
C ALA A 12 32.36 20.99 31.23
N VAL A 13 32.33 20.47 29.99
CA VAL A 13 31.07 20.07 29.35
C VAL A 13 30.63 18.76 30.02
N LEU A 14 29.70 18.90 30.96
CA LEU A 14 29.02 17.76 31.57
C LEU A 14 28.08 17.17 30.51
N LEU A 15 28.55 16.18 29.76
CA LEU A 15 27.69 15.39 28.89
C LEU A 15 26.69 14.66 29.78
N PRO A 16 25.37 14.86 29.62
CA PRO A 16 24.40 14.01 30.30
C PRO A 16 24.65 12.59 29.81
N ALA A 17 25.01 11.71 30.72
CA ALA A 17 25.03 10.28 30.46
C ALA A 17 23.59 9.88 30.13
N MET A 18 23.28 9.81 28.83
CA MET A 18 22.09 9.15 28.33
C MET A 18 22.23 7.71 28.78
N ALA A 19 21.62 7.37 29.92
CA ALA A 19 21.44 6.01 30.34
C ALA A 19 20.69 5.33 29.19
N GLN A 20 21.39 4.51 28.41
CA GLN A 20 20.73 3.54 27.55
C GLN A 20 19.95 2.64 28.50
N GLU A 21 18.66 2.93 28.63
CA GLU A 21 17.73 2.09 29.34
C GLU A 21 17.86 0.70 28.70
N LYS A 22 18.50 -0.23 29.42
CA LYS A 22 18.47 -1.64 29.03
C LYS A 22 17.01 -2.04 29.13
N VAL A 23 16.29 -1.94 28.02
CA VAL A 23 14.97 -2.52 27.87
C VAL A 23 15.19 -4.02 28.01
N ASN A 24 15.03 -4.49 29.23
CA ASN A 24 15.10 -5.89 29.59
C ASN A 24 14.02 -6.59 28.77
N ASP A 25 14.46 -7.45 27.86
CA ASP A 25 13.59 -8.32 27.07
C ASP A 25 13.02 -9.39 28.01
N THR A 26 12.04 -9.00 28.82
CA THR A 26 11.38 -9.89 29.77
C THR A 26 10.22 -10.60 29.09
N SER A 27 10.53 -11.46 28.12
CA SER A 27 9.51 -12.36 27.60
C SER A 27 9.04 -13.32 28.70
N THR A 28 7.77 -13.22 29.09
CA THR A 28 7.21 -14.03 30.17
C THR A 28 6.60 -15.32 29.62
N ARG A 29 6.48 -16.36 30.47
CA ARG A 29 5.76 -17.59 30.07
C ARG A 29 4.31 -17.31 29.69
N LYS A 30 3.67 -16.33 30.35
CA LYS A 30 2.28 -15.96 30.09
C LYS A 30 2.13 -15.30 28.72
N GLU A 31 2.96 -14.30 28.41
CA GLU A 31 3.01 -13.67 27.08
C GLU A 31 3.15 -14.73 25.98
N ARG A 32 4.14 -15.62 26.07
CA ARG A 32 4.35 -16.67 25.06
C ARG A 32 3.17 -17.62 24.92
N ASN A 33 2.47 -17.92 26.01
CA ASN A 33 1.28 -18.75 25.98
C ASN A 33 0.14 -18.04 25.24
N TYR A 34 -0.09 -16.75 25.51
CA TYR A 34 -1.10 -15.97 24.78
C TYR A 34 -0.77 -15.79 23.30
N ILE A 35 0.50 -15.58 22.95
CA ILE A 35 0.94 -15.56 21.55
C ILE A 35 0.63 -16.91 20.87
N ARG A 36 0.95 -18.03 21.52
CA ARG A 36 0.65 -19.37 20.96
C ARG A 36 -0.85 -19.60 20.80
N GLU A 37 -1.65 -19.21 21.79
CA GLU A 37 -3.11 -19.31 21.73
C GLU A 37 -3.66 -18.47 20.57
N GLY A 38 -3.22 -17.21 20.46
CA GLY A 38 -3.59 -16.33 19.36
C GLY A 38 -3.21 -16.89 17.99
N ASN A 39 -2.02 -17.51 17.88
CA ASN A 39 -1.59 -18.15 16.64
C ASN A 39 -2.52 -19.31 16.26
N GLY A 40 -2.95 -20.11 17.24
CA GLY A 40 -3.93 -21.18 17.02
C GLY A 40 -5.26 -20.64 16.49
N TYR A 41 -5.81 -19.60 17.12
CA TYR A 41 -7.03 -18.95 16.61
C TYR A 41 -6.85 -18.35 15.22
N TYR A 42 -5.67 -17.77 14.94
CA TYR A 42 -5.36 -17.20 13.63
C TYR A 42 -5.36 -18.27 12.52
N GLU A 43 -4.75 -19.43 12.78
CA GLU A 43 -4.75 -20.59 11.88
C GLU A 43 -6.17 -21.11 11.63
N GLU A 44 -7.02 -21.11 12.65
CA GLU A 44 -8.46 -21.41 12.56
C GLU A 44 -9.29 -20.31 11.88
N LYS A 45 -8.67 -19.20 11.48
CA LYS A 45 -9.30 -17.98 10.90
C LYS A 45 -10.26 -17.27 11.86
N ARG A 46 -10.15 -17.54 13.16
CA ARG A 46 -10.90 -16.88 14.23
C ARG A 46 -10.18 -15.60 14.65
N PHE A 47 -10.14 -14.62 13.75
CA PHE A 47 -9.29 -13.44 13.91
C PHE A 47 -9.67 -12.54 15.09
N ALA A 48 -10.94 -12.52 15.50
CA ALA A 48 -11.39 -11.80 16.69
C ALA A 48 -10.87 -12.43 17.99
N ASP A 49 -10.89 -13.76 18.08
CA ASP A 49 -10.32 -14.48 19.22
C ASP A 49 -8.78 -14.35 19.25
N ALA A 50 -8.15 -14.39 18.07
CA ALA A 50 -6.72 -14.15 17.91
C ALA A 50 -6.32 -12.75 18.42
N GLU A 51 -7.07 -11.72 18.02
CA GLU A 51 -6.88 -10.35 18.53
C GLU A 51 -6.93 -10.29 20.06
N VAL A 52 -7.95 -10.88 20.69
CA VAL A 52 -8.09 -10.87 22.15
C VAL A 52 -6.86 -11.51 22.82
N ALA A 53 -6.38 -12.64 22.28
CA ALA A 53 -5.20 -13.31 22.80
C ALA A 53 -3.93 -12.45 22.63
N TYR A 54 -3.72 -11.82 21.47
CA TYR A 54 -2.55 -10.95 21.26
C TYR A 54 -2.60 -9.68 22.11
N ARG A 55 -3.79 -9.12 22.39
CA ARG A 55 -3.93 -8.00 23.34
C ARG A 55 -3.53 -8.41 24.75
N LYS A 56 -3.94 -9.60 25.22
CA LYS A 56 -3.47 -10.16 26.51
C LYS A 56 -1.96 -10.38 26.54
N ALA A 57 -1.35 -10.78 25.41
CA ALA A 57 0.11 -10.86 25.32
C ALA A 57 0.77 -9.48 25.51
N LEU A 58 0.18 -8.42 24.93
CA LEU A 58 0.66 -7.05 25.08
C LEU A 58 0.41 -6.45 26.48
N GLU A 59 -0.61 -6.92 27.21
CA GLU A 59 -0.79 -6.58 28.63
C GLU A 59 0.35 -7.14 29.50
N GLU A 60 0.84 -8.35 29.18
CA GLU A 60 1.98 -8.98 29.87
C GLU A 60 3.33 -8.40 29.42
N ASN A 61 3.45 -8.01 28.15
CA ASN A 61 4.64 -7.38 27.59
C ASN A 61 4.25 -6.36 26.51
N ALA A 62 4.14 -5.09 26.90
CA ALA A 62 3.76 -4.00 26.00
C ALA A 62 4.79 -3.74 24.88
N ALA A 63 6.01 -4.26 24.98
CA ALA A 63 7.06 -4.12 23.97
C ALA A 63 7.21 -5.36 23.06
N SER A 64 6.28 -6.32 23.15
CA SER A 64 6.35 -7.56 22.36
C SER A 64 6.11 -7.30 20.88
N GLU A 65 7.20 -7.22 20.11
CA GLU A 65 7.15 -7.01 18.65
C GLU A 65 6.39 -8.11 17.91
N ILE A 66 6.47 -9.35 18.39
CA ILE A 66 5.72 -10.50 17.84
C ILE A 66 4.22 -10.30 18.09
N ALA A 67 3.81 -9.97 19.33
CA ALA A 67 2.41 -9.78 19.64
C ALA A 67 1.82 -8.55 18.90
N MET A 68 2.57 -7.45 18.78
CA MET A 68 2.16 -6.29 17.99
C MET A 68 1.95 -6.65 16.52
N TYR A 69 2.90 -7.35 15.91
CA TYR A 69 2.79 -7.79 14.52
C TYR A 69 1.61 -8.74 14.31
N ASN A 70 1.43 -9.72 15.20
CA ASN A 70 0.35 -10.69 15.12
C ASN A 70 -1.04 -10.06 15.35
N LEU A 71 -1.13 -9.09 16.26
CA LEU A 71 -2.33 -8.28 16.44
C LEU A 71 -2.67 -7.52 15.16
N ALA A 72 -1.69 -6.81 14.58
CA ALA A 72 -1.90 -6.04 13.37
C ALA A 72 -2.37 -6.91 12.19
N THR A 73 -1.76 -8.08 11.99
CA THR A 73 -2.18 -9.00 10.93
C THR A 73 -3.57 -9.58 11.18
N SER A 74 -3.99 -9.75 12.44
CA SER A 74 -5.36 -10.16 12.80
C SER A 74 -6.36 -9.08 12.46
N LEU A 75 -6.06 -7.82 12.83
CA LEU A 75 -6.88 -6.65 12.52
C LEU A 75 -7.06 -6.46 11.01
N ILE A 76 -6.01 -6.64 10.21
CA ILE A 76 -6.09 -6.60 8.73
C ILE A 76 -7.06 -7.66 8.20
N ARG A 77 -6.99 -8.89 8.71
CA ARG A 77 -7.88 -9.98 8.27
C ARG A 77 -9.33 -9.74 8.65
N GLN A 78 -9.58 -9.11 9.80
CA GLN A 78 -10.92 -8.69 10.20
C GLN A 78 -11.44 -7.54 9.32
N SER A 79 -10.59 -6.57 9.00
CA SER A 79 -10.95 -5.40 8.18
C SER A 79 -11.43 -5.77 6.77
N GLY A 80 -10.92 -6.87 6.19
CA GLY A 80 -11.45 -7.41 4.92
C GLY A 80 -12.96 -7.75 4.94
N SER A 81 -13.57 -7.80 6.13
CA SER A 81 -15.02 -7.98 6.34
C SER A 81 -15.74 -6.73 6.85
N ALA A 82 -15.02 -5.66 7.20
CA ALA A 82 -15.55 -4.46 7.84
C ALA A 82 -15.88 -3.35 6.82
N ASN A 83 -16.83 -2.47 7.17
CA ASN A 83 -17.15 -1.30 6.36
C ASN A 83 -16.02 -0.25 6.52
N PRO A 84 -15.39 0.24 5.44
CA PRO A 84 -14.32 1.24 5.52
C PRO A 84 -14.73 2.55 6.22
N ASN A 85 -16.03 2.86 6.27
CA ASN A 85 -16.60 4.08 6.85
C ASN A 85 -17.07 3.91 8.31
N GLU A 86 -16.86 2.74 8.92
CA GLU A 86 -17.17 2.54 10.34
C GLU A 86 -16.11 3.24 11.20
N GLY A 87 -16.54 4.00 12.22
CA GLY A 87 -15.66 4.80 13.08
C GLY A 87 -14.61 4.00 13.88
N ASN A 88 -14.73 2.67 13.88
CA ASN A 88 -13.80 1.72 14.49
C ASN A 88 -13.09 0.88 13.42
N ASN A 89 -12.48 1.52 12.41
CA ASN A 89 -11.78 0.78 11.36
C ASN A 89 -10.48 0.15 11.91
N PRO A 90 -10.40 -1.19 12.05
CA PRO A 90 -9.23 -1.87 12.61
C PRO A 90 -7.96 -1.67 11.75
N MET A 91 -8.10 -1.18 10.51
CA MET A 91 -6.97 -0.94 9.61
C MET A 91 -6.04 0.19 10.08
N ALA A 92 -6.57 1.23 10.73
CA ALA A 92 -5.74 2.35 11.22
C ALA A 92 -4.84 1.91 12.38
N GLU A 93 -5.38 1.14 13.32
CA GLU A 93 -4.60 0.54 14.40
C GLU A 93 -3.57 -0.45 13.85
N ALA A 94 -3.96 -1.31 12.92
CA ALA A 94 -3.04 -2.24 12.26
C ALA A 94 -1.87 -1.51 11.60
N GLN A 95 -2.14 -0.41 10.88
CA GLN A 95 -1.10 0.40 10.26
C GLN A 95 -0.13 0.97 11.30
N SER A 96 -0.64 1.52 12.40
CA SER A 96 0.18 2.09 13.48
C SER A 96 1.08 1.04 14.15
N LEU A 97 0.52 -0.13 14.45
CA LEU A 97 1.27 -1.27 15.01
C LEU A 97 2.37 -1.72 14.04
N LEU A 98 2.07 -1.88 12.76
CA LEU A 98 3.09 -2.28 11.77
C LEU A 98 4.16 -1.21 11.57
N GLN A 99 3.81 0.08 11.62
CA GLN A 99 4.81 1.17 11.56
C GLN A 99 5.76 1.11 12.74
N THR A 100 5.23 0.88 13.95
CA THR A 100 6.02 0.69 15.16
C THR A 100 6.98 -0.49 14.98
N VAL A 101 6.45 -1.67 14.64
CA VAL A 101 7.23 -2.89 14.45
C VAL A 101 8.30 -2.71 13.36
N ALA A 102 7.96 -2.15 12.20
CA ALA A 102 8.90 -1.96 11.10
C ALA A 102 10.10 -1.06 11.48
N GLN A 103 9.88 -0.10 12.38
CA GLN A 103 10.90 0.88 12.79
C GLN A 103 11.73 0.40 13.99
N SER A 104 11.12 -0.27 14.96
CA SER A 104 11.75 -0.56 16.26
C SER A 104 12.05 -2.04 16.51
N ALA A 105 11.50 -2.97 15.72
CA ALA A 105 11.68 -4.38 15.98
C ALA A 105 13.15 -4.82 15.83
N ARG A 106 13.58 -5.66 16.77
CA ARG A 106 14.90 -6.27 16.86
C ARG A 106 14.99 -7.49 15.97
N ASP A 107 13.94 -8.32 15.95
CA ASP A 107 13.84 -9.43 15.02
C ASP A 107 13.71 -8.91 13.58
N ILE A 108 14.70 -9.26 12.76
CA ILE A 108 14.81 -8.83 11.36
C ILE A 108 13.63 -9.34 10.55
N SER A 109 13.18 -10.58 10.79
CA SER A 109 12.07 -11.18 10.05
C SER A 109 10.74 -10.52 10.43
N VAL A 110 10.54 -10.17 11.70
CA VAL A 110 9.35 -9.44 12.13
C VAL A 110 9.32 -8.04 11.51
N ALA A 111 10.44 -7.32 11.56
CA ALA A 111 10.55 -6.00 10.93
C ALA A 111 10.32 -6.06 9.41
N GLU A 112 10.88 -7.07 8.75
CA GLU A 112 10.73 -7.31 7.32
C GLU A 112 9.28 -7.53 6.91
N ASN A 113 8.61 -8.46 7.59
CA ASN A 113 7.20 -8.76 7.37
C ASN A 113 6.31 -7.53 7.63
N ALA A 114 6.66 -6.70 8.61
CA ALA A 114 5.94 -5.46 8.88
C ALA A 114 6.06 -4.46 7.73
N PHE A 115 7.27 -4.25 7.19
CA PHE A 115 7.47 -3.45 5.97
C PHE A 115 6.70 -4.00 4.78
N TYR A 116 6.73 -5.32 4.58
CA TYR A 116 5.99 -5.95 3.47
C TYR A 116 4.48 -5.73 3.59
N ASN A 117 3.90 -5.90 4.77
CA ASN A 117 2.47 -5.67 5.00
C ASN A 117 2.07 -4.19 4.83
N LEU A 118 2.89 -3.25 5.31
CA LEU A 118 2.67 -1.81 5.04
C LEU A 118 2.71 -1.50 3.54
N GLY A 119 3.59 -2.17 2.79
CA GLY A 119 3.63 -2.08 1.34
C GLY A 119 2.34 -2.53 0.69
N ASN A 120 1.81 -3.69 1.10
CA ASN A 120 0.53 -4.21 0.61
C ASN A 120 -0.64 -3.26 0.94
N MET A 121 -0.66 -2.72 2.17
CA MET A 121 -1.69 -1.76 2.59
C MET A 121 -1.66 -0.48 1.76
N ALA A 122 -0.47 0.09 1.52
CA ALA A 122 -0.31 1.26 0.68
C ALA A 122 -0.67 0.97 -0.78
N PHE A 123 -0.28 -0.20 -1.31
CA PHE A 123 -0.62 -0.62 -2.66
C PHE A 123 -2.13 -0.72 -2.87
N ASN A 124 -2.85 -1.33 -1.93
CA ASN A 124 -4.31 -1.46 -1.98
C ASN A 124 -5.03 -0.10 -1.88
N GLN A 125 -4.41 0.87 -1.21
CA GLN A 125 -4.86 2.26 -1.17
C GLN A 125 -4.43 3.08 -2.40
N GLN A 126 -3.81 2.45 -3.40
CA GLN A 126 -3.27 3.09 -4.61
C GLN A 126 -2.18 4.14 -4.31
N GLN A 127 -1.59 4.08 -3.12
CA GLN A 127 -0.48 4.93 -2.69
C GLN A 127 0.84 4.30 -3.16
N TYR A 128 1.03 4.21 -4.48
CA TYR A 128 2.09 3.39 -5.06
C TYR A 128 3.52 3.84 -4.68
N ASP A 129 3.76 5.15 -4.53
CA ASP A 129 5.06 5.65 -4.04
C ASP A 129 5.37 5.18 -2.62
N GLN A 130 4.37 5.19 -1.73
CA GLN A 130 4.51 4.66 -0.37
C GLN A 130 4.74 3.16 -0.38
N ALA A 131 3.97 2.42 -1.20
CA ALA A 131 4.14 0.97 -1.35
C ALA A 131 5.57 0.61 -1.80
N ILE A 132 6.11 1.32 -2.79
CA ILE A 132 7.50 1.16 -3.27
C ILE A 132 8.50 1.33 -2.13
N ASN A 133 8.34 2.37 -1.31
CA ASN A 133 9.24 2.64 -0.19
C ASN A 133 9.19 1.54 0.88
N MET A 134 7.99 1.03 1.17
CA MET A 134 7.79 -0.04 2.15
C MET A 134 8.36 -1.37 1.65
N TYR A 135 8.11 -1.77 0.40
CA TYR A 135 8.72 -2.99 -0.17
C TYR A 135 10.24 -2.92 -0.24
N LYS A 136 10.81 -1.75 -0.56
CA LYS A 136 12.26 -1.52 -0.43
C LYS A 136 12.73 -1.68 1.02
N GLY A 137 11.91 -1.31 2.00
CA GLY A 137 12.14 -1.56 3.42
C GLY A 137 12.24 -3.05 3.74
N ALA A 138 11.30 -3.85 3.24
CA ALA A 138 11.32 -5.30 3.40
C ALA A 138 12.59 -5.90 2.77
N LEU A 139 12.93 -5.52 1.53
CA LEU A 139 14.13 -6.00 0.85
C LEU A 139 15.45 -5.56 1.49
N ARG A 140 15.46 -4.44 2.23
CA ARG A 140 16.63 -4.03 3.04
C ARG A 140 16.83 -4.95 4.25
N LYS A 141 15.76 -5.57 4.77
CA LYS A 141 15.82 -6.52 5.88
C LYS A 141 16.07 -7.94 5.39
N ASN A 142 15.42 -8.35 4.30
CA ASN A 142 15.61 -9.63 3.64
C ASN A 142 15.74 -9.45 2.12
N PRO A 143 16.97 -9.39 1.58
CA PRO A 143 17.21 -9.25 0.15
C PRO A 143 16.66 -10.39 -0.71
N ASP A 144 16.38 -11.56 -0.13
CA ASP A 144 15.92 -12.77 -0.80
C ASP A 144 14.38 -12.93 -0.78
N ASN A 145 13.64 -11.94 -0.27
CA ASN A 145 12.18 -11.97 -0.35
C ASN A 145 11.69 -11.68 -1.79
N ASP A 146 11.44 -12.75 -2.55
CA ASP A 146 10.94 -12.66 -3.92
C ASP A 146 9.54 -12.06 -4.01
N LYS A 147 8.66 -12.29 -3.04
CA LYS A 147 7.32 -11.67 -3.01
C LYS A 147 7.42 -10.15 -2.91
N ALA A 148 8.30 -9.65 -2.03
CA ALA A 148 8.54 -8.22 -1.91
C ALA A 148 9.16 -7.63 -3.19
N ARG A 149 10.02 -8.39 -3.88
CA ARG A 149 10.62 -7.99 -5.16
C ARG A 149 9.58 -7.91 -6.28
N GLU A 150 8.69 -8.89 -6.38
CA GLU A 150 7.59 -8.92 -7.33
C GLU A 150 6.61 -7.77 -7.09
N ASN A 151 6.15 -7.59 -5.85
CA ASN A 151 5.23 -6.51 -5.51
C ASN A 151 5.85 -5.11 -5.68
N LEU A 152 7.16 -4.96 -5.45
CA LEU A 152 7.87 -3.72 -5.75
C LEU A 152 7.79 -3.38 -7.24
N ARG A 153 8.02 -4.34 -8.13
CA ARG A 153 7.92 -4.13 -9.58
C ARG A 153 6.49 -3.78 -9.98
N LEU A 154 5.51 -4.47 -9.42
CA LEU A 154 4.09 -4.18 -9.68
C LEU A 154 3.71 -2.77 -9.23
N ALA A 155 4.16 -2.34 -8.04
CA ALA A 155 3.94 -0.99 -7.54
C ALA A 155 4.59 0.08 -8.44
N GLN A 156 5.79 -0.17 -8.95
CA GLN A 156 6.47 0.72 -9.90
C GLN A 156 5.69 0.87 -11.21
N LEU A 157 5.18 -0.24 -11.75
CA LEU A 157 4.36 -0.24 -12.95
C LEU A 157 3.06 0.57 -12.73
N LYS A 158 2.33 0.29 -11.65
CA LYS A 158 1.08 1.00 -11.33
C LYS A 158 1.28 2.49 -11.09
N ARG A 159 2.39 2.88 -10.47
CA ARG A 159 2.75 4.30 -10.34
C ARG A 159 2.96 4.96 -11.71
N GLN A 160 3.64 4.28 -12.63
CA GLN A 160 3.87 4.81 -13.98
C GLN A 160 2.56 4.96 -14.76
N GLU A 161 1.66 3.98 -14.68
CA GLU A 161 0.31 4.06 -15.25
C GLU A 161 -0.48 5.26 -14.68
N GLN A 162 -0.40 5.48 -13.37
CA GLN A 162 -1.07 6.60 -12.69
C GLN A 162 -0.57 7.96 -13.19
N GLN A 163 0.74 8.11 -13.41
CA GLN A 163 1.34 9.34 -13.94
C GLN A 163 0.90 9.60 -15.38
N GLN A 164 0.93 8.57 -16.25
CA GLN A 164 0.52 8.72 -17.65
C GLN A 164 -0.96 9.10 -17.82
N ASN A 165 -1.83 8.63 -16.93
CA ASN A 165 -3.24 8.99 -16.97
C ASN A 165 -3.48 10.45 -16.54
N GLN A 166 -2.71 10.97 -15.58
CA GLN A 166 -2.78 12.38 -15.19
C GLN A 166 -2.29 13.31 -16.31
N ASP A 167 -1.23 12.93 -17.02
CA ASP A 167 -0.70 13.74 -18.14
C ASP A 167 -1.68 13.79 -19.33
N LYS A 168 -2.44 12.72 -19.59
CA LYS A 168 -3.46 12.68 -20.65
C LYS A 168 -4.69 13.52 -20.33
N ASP A 169 -5.07 13.64 -19.06
CA ASP A 169 -6.19 14.49 -18.65
C ASP A 169 -5.81 15.98 -18.71
N GLN A 170 -4.56 16.35 -18.39
CA GLN A 170 -4.08 17.73 -18.54
C GLN A 170 -3.99 18.17 -20.02
N ASN A 171 -3.60 17.28 -20.94
CA ASN A 171 -3.56 17.62 -22.36
C ASN A 171 -4.95 17.77 -23.01
N LYS A 172 -6.01 17.15 -22.45
CA LYS A 172 -7.38 17.33 -22.95
C LYS A 172 -8.01 18.67 -22.55
N ASP A 173 -7.55 19.28 -21.46
CA ASP A 173 -8.01 20.61 -21.06
C ASP A 173 -7.31 21.73 -21.83
N GLN A 174 -6.07 21.52 -22.32
CA GLN A 174 -5.41 22.46 -23.24
C GLN A 174 -6.03 22.45 -24.64
N ASP A 175 -6.38 21.28 -25.20
CA ASP A 175 -7.04 21.20 -26.52
C ASP A 175 -8.45 21.83 -26.52
N LYS A 176 -9.13 21.92 -25.37
CA LYS A 176 -10.41 22.62 -25.25
C LYS A 176 -10.25 24.15 -25.15
N GLN A 177 -9.13 24.65 -24.64
CA GLN A 177 -8.89 26.10 -24.55
C GLN A 177 -8.42 26.71 -25.87
N ASP A 178 -7.78 25.93 -26.75
CA ASP A 178 -7.41 26.37 -28.10
C ASP A 178 -8.58 26.26 -29.10
N GLN A 179 -9.53 25.33 -28.92
CA GLN A 179 -10.74 25.29 -29.77
C GLN A 179 -11.70 26.48 -29.55
N ASP A 180 -11.73 27.09 -28.37
CA ASP A 180 -12.55 28.28 -28.11
C ASP A 180 -11.91 29.58 -28.66
N LYS A 181 -10.59 29.63 -28.85
CA LYS A 181 -9.92 30.78 -29.48
C LYS A 181 -10.05 30.80 -31.00
N ASP A 182 -10.05 29.64 -31.65
CA ASP A 182 -10.23 29.56 -33.10
C ASP A 182 -11.68 29.79 -33.56
N GLN A 183 -12.69 29.44 -32.74
CA GLN A 183 -14.09 29.78 -33.05
C GLN A 183 -14.39 31.28 -32.91
N GLN A 184 -13.66 32.01 -32.06
CA GLN A 184 -13.84 33.45 -31.91
C GLN A 184 -13.15 34.28 -33.01
N GLN A 185 -12.09 33.74 -33.66
CA GLN A 185 -11.48 34.38 -34.83
C GLN A 185 -12.22 34.09 -36.14
N GLN A 186 -12.95 32.97 -36.27
CA GLN A 186 -13.77 32.71 -37.46
C GLN A 186 -15.09 33.51 -37.50
N GLN A 187 -15.59 34.00 -36.36
CA GLN A 187 -16.77 34.88 -36.34
C GLN A 187 -16.46 36.36 -36.59
N GLN A 188 -15.20 36.81 -36.46
CA GLN A 188 -14.83 38.19 -36.81
C GLN A 188 -14.43 38.38 -38.29
N ASN A 189 -14.20 37.30 -39.04
CA ASN A 189 -13.84 37.38 -40.47
C ASN A 189 -14.99 37.11 -41.44
N GLN A 190 -16.23 36.87 -40.98
CA GLN A 190 -17.40 36.68 -41.86
C GLN A 190 -18.17 37.96 -42.21
N ASP A 191 -17.81 39.11 -41.64
CA ASP A 191 -18.51 40.40 -41.88
C ASP A 191 -17.79 41.36 -42.84
N GLN A 192 -16.69 40.95 -43.50
CA GLN A 192 -15.90 41.87 -44.34
C GLN A 192 -15.60 41.47 -45.77
N ASN A 193 -16.22 40.44 -46.35
CA ASN A 193 -16.07 40.20 -47.80
C ASN A 193 -17.33 39.63 -48.45
N LYS A 194 -18.28 40.53 -48.73
CA LYS A 194 -19.18 40.40 -49.88
C LYS A 194 -18.79 41.48 -50.88
N ASP A 195 -17.80 41.20 -51.72
CA ASP A 195 -17.81 41.53 -53.15
C ASP A 195 -16.48 41.11 -53.82
N GLN A 196 -16.61 40.66 -55.07
CA GLN A 196 -15.59 40.37 -56.10
C GLN A 196 -15.10 38.92 -56.30
N ASP A 197 -15.75 38.30 -57.29
CA ASP A 197 -15.20 37.71 -58.52
C ASP A 197 -14.00 36.74 -58.51
N LYS A 198 -14.30 35.56 -59.09
CA LYS A 198 -13.60 34.79 -60.15
C LYS A 198 -12.07 34.57 -60.13
N GLN A 199 -11.75 33.34 -60.55
CA GLN A 199 -10.46 32.78 -60.98
C GLN A 199 -9.44 32.48 -59.87
N ASN A 200 -9.31 31.20 -59.51
CA ASN A 200 -8.19 30.41 -60.03
C ASN A 200 -8.33 28.92 -59.73
N GLN A 201 -8.11 28.10 -60.76
CA GLN A 201 -7.67 26.72 -60.64
C GLN A 201 -6.21 26.73 -60.17
N ASN A 202 -5.88 26.03 -59.08
CA ASN A 202 -4.82 25.03 -59.13
C ASN A 202 -4.69 24.20 -57.85
N GLN A 203 -4.62 22.89 -58.08
CA GLN A 203 -3.85 21.85 -57.41
C GLN A 203 -3.14 22.21 -56.09
N ASN A 204 -3.54 21.52 -55.01
CA ASN A 204 -2.58 20.64 -54.30
C ASN A 204 -3.32 19.63 -53.41
N GLN A 205 -3.41 18.40 -53.88
CA GLN A 205 -3.57 17.20 -53.06
C GLN A 205 -2.17 16.66 -52.79
N ASN A 206 -1.71 16.73 -51.54
CA ASN A 206 -0.80 15.71 -51.01
C ASN A 206 -0.91 15.70 -49.47
N LYS A 207 -1.54 14.65 -48.96
CA LYS A 207 -1.47 14.20 -47.57
C LYS A 207 -0.59 12.95 -47.54
N GLN A 208 0.23 12.84 -46.49
CA GLN A 208 0.81 11.61 -45.92
C GLN A 208 1.89 10.92 -46.78
N ASP A 209 3.07 10.52 -46.29
CA ASP A 209 3.47 10.04 -44.97
C ASP A 209 4.93 10.42 -44.65
N GLU A 210 5.20 11.01 -43.48
CA GLU A 210 6.54 11.02 -42.87
C GLU A 210 6.63 9.86 -41.85
N GLN A 211 7.27 8.77 -42.27
CA GLN A 211 7.75 7.71 -41.38
C GLN A 211 8.89 8.26 -40.50
N LYS A 212 8.58 8.60 -39.24
CA LYS A 212 9.62 8.71 -38.20
C LYS A 212 9.93 7.31 -37.66
N GLN A 213 11.13 6.83 -37.97
CA GLN A 213 11.77 5.68 -37.33
C GLN A 213 11.95 5.97 -35.83
N GLN A 214 11.36 5.13 -34.97
CA GLN A 214 11.83 4.95 -33.59
C GLN A 214 12.76 3.73 -33.53
N PRO A 215 13.87 3.77 -32.78
CA PRO A 215 14.77 2.64 -32.64
C PRO A 215 14.15 1.53 -31.76
N PRO A 216 14.48 0.24 -31.99
CA PRO A 216 13.94 -0.86 -31.22
C PRO A 216 14.58 -0.92 -29.83
N GLN A 217 13.79 -0.67 -28.78
CA GLN A 217 14.25 -0.83 -27.41
C GLN A 217 14.09 -2.30 -26.98
N GLN A 218 15.25 -2.88 -26.68
CA GLN A 218 15.53 -4.23 -26.20
C GLN A 218 14.42 -4.88 -25.34
N GLN A 219 14.01 -6.07 -25.78
CA GLN A 219 13.36 -7.07 -24.94
C GLN A 219 14.35 -7.56 -23.87
N GLN A 220 14.09 -7.20 -22.61
CA GLN A 220 14.59 -7.93 -21.45
C GLN A 220 13.41 -8.35 -20.56
N GLY A 221 13.01 -9.62 -20.72
CA GLY A 221 12.64 -10.51 -19.62
C GLY A 221 11.62 -10.05 -18.56
N GLY A 222 10.62 -9.27 -18.92
CA GLY A 222 9.47 -8.97 -18.06
C GLY A 222 8.41 -10.06 -18.18
N ILE A 223 7.90 -10.55 -17.05
CA ILE A 223 6.65 -11.33 -16.98
C ILE A 223 5.57 -10.53 -17.70
N SER A 224 5.02 -11.07 -18.80
CA SER A 224 4.06 -10.37 -19.66
C SER A 224 2.80 -9.97 -18.89
N ASP A 225 2.16 -8.87 -19.28
CA ASP A 225 0.94 -8.31 -18.66
C ASP A 225 -0.17 -9.36 -18.42
N ALA A 226 -0.23 -10.39 -19.28
CA ALA A 226 -1.15 -11.52 -19.15
C ALA A 226 -0.95 -12.38 -17.89
N ASN A 227 0.25 -12.43 -17.33
CA ASN A 227 0.54 -13.16 -16.09
C ASN A 227 0.14 -12.34 -14.85
N ALA A 228 0.25 -11.02 -14.90
CA ALA A 228 -0.19 -10.13 -13.82
C ALA A 228 -1.72 -10.16 -13.65
N ASP A 229 -2.46 -10.11 -14.77
CA ASP A 229 -3.92 -10.27 -14.76
C ASP A 229 -4.35 -11.65 -14.27
N LYS A 230 -3.58 -12.70 -14.57
CA LYS A 230 -3.86 -14.05 -14.10
C LYS A 230 -3.68 -14.19 -12.59
N ILE A 231 -2.68 -13.52 -12.02
CA ILE A 231 -2.45 -13.48 -10.57
C ILE A 231 -3.55 -12.67 -9.87
N LEU A 232 -3.89 -11.49 -10.39
CA LEU A 232 -4.98 -10.66 -9.85
C LEU A 232 -6.33 -11.40 -9.89
N LYS A 233 -6.63 -12.05 -11.01
CA LYS A 233 -7.86 -12.84 -11.16
C LYS A 233 -7.86 -14.08 -10.27
N ALA A 234 -6.70 -14.71 -10.04
CA ALA A 234 -6.58 -15.83 -9.10
C ALA A 234 -6.85 -15.36 -7.66
N MET A 235 -6.30 -14.22 -7.26
CA MET A 235 -6.53 -13.63 -5.93
C MET A 235 -7.99 -13.22 -5.72
N GLU A 236 -8.60 -12.56 -6.70
CA GLU A 236 -10.01 -12.16 -6.66
C GLU A 236 -10.95 -13.38 -6.63
N ASN A 237 -10.60 -14.45 -7.35
CA ASN A 237 -11.36 -15.70 -7.33
C ASN A 237 -11.23 -16.45 -6.00
N GLU A 238 -10.05 -16.48 -5.39
CA GLU A 238 -9.84 -17.08 -4.07
C GLU A 238 -10.56 -16.29 -2.96
N GLU A 239 -10.55 -14.96 -3.04
CA GLU A 239 -11.30 -14.11 -2.12
C GLU A 239 -12.82 -14.36 -2.25
N ASN A 240 -13.33 -14.40 -3.48
CA ASN A 240 -14.74 -14.67 -3.75
C ASN A 240 -15.15 -16.09 -3.33
N ALA A 241 -14.31 -17.10 -3.54
CA ALA A 241 -14.56 -18.47 -3.08
C ALA A 241 -14.59 -18.54 -1.54
N THR A 242 -13.71 -17.79 -0.87
CA THR A 242 -13.68 -17.71 0.59
C THR A 242 -14.92 -17.01 1.13
N ARG A 243 -15.34 -15.89 0.53
CA ARG A 243 -16.58 -15.18 0.88
C ARG A 243 -17.81 -16.10 0.77
N ARG A 244 -17.91 -16.88 -0.31
CA ARG A 244 -19.03 -17.83 -0.51
C ARG A 244 -19.07 -18.90 0.58
N LYS A 245 -17.92 -19.51 0.92
CA LYS A 245 -17.84 -20.52 1.98
C LYS A 245 -18.27 -19.96 3.34
N VAL A 246 -17.84 -18.74 3.68
CA VAL A 246 -18.24 -18.08 4.93
C VAL A 246 -19.75 -17.80 4.95
N GLN A 247 -20.33 -17.35 3.84
CA GLN A 247 -21.77 -17.14 3.74
C GLN A 247 -22.58 -18.44 3.87
N GLU A 248 -22.10 -19.53 3.27
CA GLU A 248 -22.72 -20.85 3.41
C GLU A 248 -22.66 -21.39 4.85
N MET A 249 -21.53 -21.19 5.54
CA MET A 249 -21.39 -21.55 6.95
C MET A 249 -22.35 -20.75 7.83
N LYS A 250 -22.43 -19.43 7.65
CA LYS A 250 -23.39 -18.57 8.37
C LYS A 250 -24.85 -18.99 8.14
N LYS A 251 -25.20 -19.39 6.91
CA LYS A 251 -26.55 -19.91 6.60
C LYS A 251 -26.83 -21.26 7.27
N LYS A 252 -25.84 -22.16 7.33
CA LYS A 252 -25.97 -23.45 8.03
C LYS A 252 -26.07 -23.27 9.54
N GLU A 253 -25.33 -22.35 10.13
CA GLU A 253 -25.41 -22.00 11.55
C GLU A 253 -26.76 -21.37 11.92
N ALA A 254 -27.26 -20.43 11.10
CA ALA A 254 -28.58 -19.84 11.27
C ALA A 254 -29.72 -20.89 11.12
N GLY A 255 -29.57 -21.85 10.21
CA GLY A 255 -30.52 -22.96 10.05
C GLY A 255 -30.45 -24.01 11.16
N ALA A 256 -29.28 -24.20 11.80
CA ALA A 256 -29.11 -25.08 12.95
C ALA A 256 -29.67 -24.47 14.24
N ALA A 257 -29.54 -23.15 14.42
CA ALA A 257 -30.10 -22.41 15.56
C ALA A 257 -31.64 -22.29 15.53
N GLY A 258 -32.27 -22.51 14.36
CA GLY A 258 -33.72 -22.44 14.17
C GLY A 258 -34.49 -23.75 14.35
N ARG A 259 -33.85 -24.88 14.69
CA ARG A 259 -34.54 -26.15 14.95
C ARG A 259 -35.06 -26.16 16.40
N PRO A 260 -36.39 -26.14 16.65
CA PRO A 260 -36.90 -26.22 18.00
C PRO A 260 -36.61 -27.63 18.53
N THR A 261 -35.74 -27.74 19.52
CA THR A 261 -35.58 -28.95 20.33
C THR A 261 -36.78 -29.07 21.27
N GLY A 262 -37.94 -29.40 20.71
CA GLY A 262 -39.13 -29.76 21.49
C GLY A 262 -39.01 -31.21 21.95
N LYS A 263 -38.80 -31.40 23.26
CA LYS A 263 -39.08 -32.69 23.92
C LYS A 263 -40.56 -33.01 23.71
N GLN A 264 -40.86 -34.10 23.00
CA GLN A 264 -42.14 -34.78 23.13
C GLN A 264 -41.98 -35.79 24.27
N TRP A 265 -42.61 -35.49 25.41
CA TRP A 265 -43.03 -36.49 26.39
C TRP A 265 -44.38 -37.05 25.96
#